data_AF-A0A9D6IC78-F1
#
_entry.id   AF-A0A9D6IC78-F1
#
_cell.length_a   1.000
_cell.length_b   1.000
_cell.length_c   1.000
_cell.angle_alpha   90.00
_cell.angle_beta   90.00
_cell.angle_gamma   90.00
#
_symmetry.space_group_name_H-M   'P 1'
#
loop_
_entity.id
_entity.type
_entity.pdbx_description
1 polymer ?
#
loop_
_entity_poly.entity_id
_entity_poly.type
_entity_poly.pdbx_seq_one_letter_code
_entity_poly.pdbx_strand_id
1 'polypeptide(L)'
;MRRVFFPAAAFLLSFWFIGCASENHDGLIQDVINLMAKATTEMGNINARVKDAIKATTEKQEPFDLKEAIEATTSLKETGASAQKLKGRIEPIRKEIADSDKEALAKKYKDRLTKAFRDLADQRDELRQTLKNAEKLGLAAKREVVKLRTKLTEAESPFEALARQ
;
A
#
# COMPACT_ATOMS: atom_id res chain seq x y z
N MET A 1 -31.31 -50.34 46.72
CA MET A 1 -31.45 -49.33 47.80
C MET A 1 -30.30 -48.35 47.69
N ARG A 2 -30.64 -47.05 47.61
CA ARG A 2 -29.93 -45.86 48.17
C ARG A 2 -28.47 -45.61 47.73
N ARG A 3 -28.00 -44.40 47.43
CA ARG A 3 -28.53 -43.02 47.30
C ARG A 3 -27.38 -42.19 46.68
N VAL A 4 -27.72 -41.44 45.63
CA VAL A 4 -27.23 -40.11 45.18
C VAL A 4 -26.31 -39.36 46.18
N PHE A 5 -25.24 -38.71 45.70
CA PHE A 5 -24.89 -37.28 46.00
C PHE A 5 -23.66 -36.81 45.16
N PHE A 6 -23.94 -36.11 44.06
CA PHE A 6 -23.16 -34.92 43.66
C PHE A 6 -23.55 -33.80 44.63
N PRO A 7 -22.64 -32.91 45.09
CA PRO A 7 -22.53 -31.63 44.38
C PRO A 7 -21.18 -30.87 44.50
N ALA A 8 -21.10 -29.81 43.67
CA ALA A 8 -20.48 -28.50 43.94
C ALA A 8 -18.94 -28.42 44.02
N ALA A 9 -18.27 -27.87 43.00
CA ALA A 9 -18.10 -26.43 42.77
C ALA A 9 -17.04 -25.80 43.68
N ALA A 10 -15.86 -25.53 43.12
CA ALA A 10 -15.04 -24.33 43.34
C ALA A 10 -13.61 -24.56 42.83
N PHE A 11 -13.39 -24.34 41.53
CA PHE A 11 -12.14 -23.74 41.05
C PHE A 11 -12.51 -22.98 39.77
N LEU A 12 -13.18 -21.84 39.93
CA LEU A 12 -12.52 -20.53 39.86
C LEU A 12 -11.73 -20.42 38.55
N LEU A 13 -12.40 -20.12 37.43
CA LEU A 13 -12.56 -18.75 36.92
C LEU A 13 -11.25 -17.94 36.96
N SER A 14 -10.28 -18.38 36.17
CA SER A 14 -9.11 -17.58 35.77
C SER A 14 -8.89 -17.55 34.26
N PHE A 15 -9.94 -17.72 33.45
CA PHE A 15 -9.93 -17.31 32.04
C PHE A 15 -10.49 -15.90 31.93
N TRP A 16 -9.77 -14.95 32.53
CA TRP A 16 -9.98 -13.50 32.39
C TRP A 16 -8.87 -12.88 31.53
N PHE A 17 -8.54 -13.53 30.41
CA PHE A 17 -7.66 -12.96 29.38
C PHE A 17 -8.19 -13.23 27.96
N ILE A 18 -9.50 -13.07 27.76
CA ILE A 18 -10.04 -12.77 26.42
C ILE A 18 -10.55 -11.33 26.45
N GLY A 19 -9.66 -10.41 26.82
CA GLY A 19 -9.83 -9.00 26.54
C GLY A 19 -9.39 -8.78 25.10
N CYS A 20 -10.33 -8.36 24.25
CA CYS A 20 -10.19 -8.09 22.82
C CYS A 20 -9.13 -7.02 22.50
N ALA A 21 -7.83 -7.32 22.68
CA ALA A 21 -6.74 -6.50 22.17
C ALA A 21 -6.36 -6.89 20.72
N SER A 22 -6.82 -8.04 20.23
CA SER A 22 -6.47 -8.56 18.90
C SER A 22 -7.14 -7.81 17.73
N GLU A 23 -8.29 -7.16 17.95
CA GLU A 23 -9.03 -6.44 16.89
C GLU A 23 -8.25 -5.24 16.33
N ASN A 24 -7.44 -4.57 17.14
CA ASN A 24 -6.69 -3.39 16.70
C ASN A 24 -5.51 -3.74 15.77
N HIS A 25 -4.88 -4.90 15.94
CA HIS A 25 -3.71 -5.29 15.15
C HIS A 25 -4.11 -5.78 13.75
N ASP A 26 -5.18 -6.56 13.67
CA ASP A 26 -5.77 -7.03 12.42
C ASP A 26 -6.17 -5.84 11.52
N GLY A 27 -6.84 -4.84 12.09
CA GLY A 27 -7.24 -3.64 11.36
C GLY A 27 -6.06 -2.87 10.77
N LEU A 28 -4.97 -2.69 11.52
CA LEU A 28 -3.79 -1.96 11.04
C LEU A 28 -3.08 -2.67 9.88
N ILE A 29 -3.00 -4.01 9.91
CA ILE A 29 -2.42 -4.77 8.80
C ILE A 29 -3.30 -4.67 7.55
N GLN A 30 -4.63 -4.69 7.72
CA GLN A 30 -5.56 -4.46 6.61
C GLN A 30 -5.44 -3.06 6.04
N ASP A 31 -5.28 -2.04 6.88
CA ASP A 31 -5.04 -0.66 6.44
C ASP A 31 -3.76 -0.56 5.59
N VAL A 32 -2.68 -1.28 5.95
CA VAL A 32 -1.45 -1.34 5.14
C VAL A 32 -1.73 -1.97 3.77
N ILE A 33 -2.43 -3.11 3.74
CA ILE A 33 -2.79 -3.79 2.49
C ILE A 33 -3.64 -2.87 1.60
N ASN A 34 -4.61 -2.18 2.19
CA ASN A 34 -5.50 -1.25 1.49
C ASN A 34 -4.74 -0.04 0.94
N LEU A 35 -3.77 0.50 1.69
CA LEU A 35 -2.91 1.58 1.20
C LEU A 35 -2.02 1.14 0.03
N MET A 36 -1.48 -0.08 0.08
CA MET A 36 -0.71 -0.64 -1.05
C MET A 36 -1.59 -0.84 -2.28
N ALA A 37 -2.80 -1.35 -2.10
CA ALA A 37 -3.77 -1.49 -3.17
C ALA A 37 -4.13 -0.11 -3.76
N LYS A 38 -4.36 0.90 -2.92
CA LYS A 38 -4.60 2.28 -3.37
C LYS A 38 -3.42 2.83 -4.14
N ALA A 39 -2.19 2.71 -3.62
CA ALA A 39 -0.98 3.14 -4.32
C ALA A 39 -0.82 2.46 -5.69
N THR A 40 -1.15 1.16 -5.76
CA THR A 40 -1.16 0.37 -7.01
C THR A 40 -2.15 0.97 -8.01
N THR A 41 -3.38 1.28 -7.57
CA THR A 41 -4.39 1.95 -8.40
C THR A 41 -3.92 3.31 -8.87
N GLU A 42 -3.33 4.13 -7.99
CA GLU A 42 -2.84 5.47 -8.39
C GLU A 42 -1.68 5.37 -9.40
N MET A 43 -0.78 4.40 -9.27
CA MET A 43 0.25 4.15 -10.28
C MET A 43 -0.35 3.70 -11.62
N GLY A 44 -1.34 2.81 -11.59
CA GLY A 44 -2.06 2.39 -12.79
C GLY A 44 -2.78 3.55 -13.49
N ASN A 45 -3.38 4.44 -12.71
CA ASN A 45 -4.03 5.66 -13.17
C ASN A 45 -3.05 6.63 -13.86
N ILE A 46 -1.83 6.77 -13.33
CA ILE A 46 -0.77 7.57 -13.95
C ILE A 46 -0.32 6.90 -15.25
N ASN A 47 -0.08 5.58 -15.22
CA ASN A 47 0.35 4.81 -16.39
C ASN A 47 -0.67 4.87 -17.54
N ALA A 48 -1.96 4.77 -17.24
CA ALA A 48 -3.04 4.91 -18.23
C ALA A 48 -2.97 6.26 -18.96
N ARG A 49 -2.83 7.37 -18.21
CA ARG A 49 -2.71 8.72 -18.78
C ARG A 49 -1.46 8.89 -19.64
N VAL A 50 -0.33 8.28 -19.24
CA VAL A 50 0.87 8.27 -20.09
C VAL A 50 0.62 7.50 -21.39
N LYS A 51 -0.05 6.33 -21.33
CA LYS A 51 -0.41 5.56 -22.53
C LYS A 51 -1.35 6.35 -23.45
N ASP A 52 -2.31 7.06 -22.89
CA ASP A 52 -3.25 7.89 -23.65
C ASP A 52 -2.53 9.05 -24.35
N ALA A 53 -1.58 9.71 -23.67
CA ALA A 53 -0.73 10.73 -24.27
C ALA A 53 0.14 10.17 -25.42
N ILE A 54 0.70 8.97 -25.26
CA ILE A 54 1.44 8.28 -26.34
C ILE A 54 0.53 8.04 -27.55
N LYS A 55 -0.70 7.53 -27.32
CA LYS A 55 -1.67 7.29 -28.41
C LYS A 55 -2.09 8.58 -29.10
N ALA A 56 -2.37 9.64 -28.34
CA ALA A 56 -2.72 10.95 -28.89
C ALA A 56 -1.62 11.48 -29.82
N THR A 57 -0.36 11.38 -29.42
CA THR A 57 0.76 11.81 -30.28
C THR A 57 1.00 10.91 -31.49
N THR A 58 0.87 9.59 -31.33
CA THR A 58 1.18 8.63 -32.41
C THR A 58 0.06 8.46 -33.43
N GLU A 59 -1.20 8.47 -32.99
CA GLU A 59 -2.37 8.22 -33.84
C GLU A 59 -3.02 9.52 -34.31
N LYS A 60 -3.10 10.54 -33.43
CA LYS A 60 -3.80 11.81 -33.72
C LYS A 60 -2.85 12.97 -34.07
N GLN A 61 -1.54 12.74 -33.99
CA GLN A 61 -0.51 13.76 -34.21
C GLN A 61 -0.63 14.96 -33.26
N GLU A 62 -1.21 14.76 -32.07
CA GLU A 62 -1.32 15.80 -31.05
C GLU A 62 0.03 16.02 -30.34
N PRO A 63 0.33 17.24 -29.87
CA PRO A 63 1.52 17.49 -29.07
C PRO A 63 1.56 16.58 -27.85
N PHE A 64 2.71 15.96 -27.59
CA PHE A 64 2.89 15.10 -26.42
C PHE A 64 2.84 15.95 -25.14
N ASP A 65 1.82 15.69 -24.32
CA ASP A 65 1.59 16.37 -23.04
C ASP A 65 1.32 15.34 -21.95
N LEU A 66 1.94 15.53 -20.78
CA LEU A 66 1.78 14.68 -19.59
C LEU A 66 1.10 15.41 -18.43
N LYS A 67 0.46 16.56 -18.68
CA LYS A 67 -0.21 17.35 -17.64
C LYS A 67 -1.18 16.53 -16.78
N GLU A 68 -2.06 15.74 -17.39
CA GLU A 68 -3.00 14.91 -16.63
C GLU A 68 -2.29 13.83 -15.80
N ALA A 69 -1.24 13.21 -16.36
CA ALA A 69 -0.43 12.23 -15.64
C ALA A 69 0.29 12.87 -14.45
N ILE A 70 0.77 14.11 -14.60
CA ILE A 70 1.37 14.91 -13.53
C ILE A 70 0.34 15.22 -12.45
N GLU A 71 -0.86 15.67 -12.81
CA GLU A 71 -1.93 15.97 -11.86
C GLU A 71 -2.29 14.72 -11.02
N ALA A 72 -2.36 13.55 -11.67
CA ALA A 72 -2.61 12.27 -11.00
C ALA A 72 -1.53 11.87 -9.98
N THR A 73 -0.30 12.42 -10.05
CA THR A 73 0.73 12.18 -9.02
C THR A 73 0.34 12.73 -7.64
N THR A 74 -0.59 13.69 -7.59
CA THR A 74 -1.07 14.29 -6.33
C THR A 74 -1.74 13.23 -5.44
N SER A 75 -2.59 12.38 -6.03
CA SER A 75 -3.27 11.30 -5.29
C SER A 75 -2.30 10.25 -4.77
N LEU A 76 -1.22 9.97 -5.51
CA LEU A 76 -0.13 9.10 -5.04
C LEU A 76 0.59 9.72 -3.83
N LYS A 77 0.89 11.03 -3.89
CA LYS A 77 1.51 11.77 -2.78
C LYS A 77 0.66 11.74 -1.51
N GLU A 78 -0.65 11.96 -1.64
CA GLU A 78 -1.60 11.87 -0.52
C GLU A 78 -1.67 10.45 0.08
N THR A 79 -1.59 9.44 -0.78
CA THR A 79 -1.50 8.04 -0.34
C THR A 79 -0.22 7.79 0.45
N GLY A 80 0.92 8.35 0.02
CA GLY A 80 2.18 8.32 0.76
C GLY A 80 2.10 9.00 2.13
N ALA A 81 1.47 10.18 2.20
CA ALA A 81 1.23 10.86 3.48
C ALA A 81 0.33 10.03 4.42
N SER A 82 -0.66 9.33 3.87
CA SER A 82 -1.52 8.43 4.64
C SER A 82 -0.74 7.22 5.17
N ALA A 83 0.21 6.69 4.39
CA ALA A 83 1.11 5.63 4.84
C ALA A 83 2.03 6.07 5.98
N GLN A 84 2.52 7.31 5.97
CA GLN A 84 3.25 7.90 7.11
C GLN A 84 2.40 8.00 8.37
N LYS A 85 1.16 8.47 8.25
CA LYS A 85 0.23 8.51 9.39
C LYS A 85 -0.04 7.11 9.94
N LEU A 86 -0.21 6.12 9.06
CA LEU A 86 -0.42 4.73 9.47
C LEU A 86 0.81 4.15 10.17
N LYS A 87 2.03 4.40 9.67
CA LYS A 87 3.27 3.99 10.36
C LYS A 87 3.32 4.56 11.78
N GLY A 88 3.02 5.85 11.95
CA GLY A 88 2.98 6.49 13.28
C GLY A 88 1.96 5.85 14.24
N ARG A 89 0.87 5.26 13.71
CA ARG A 89 -0.08 4.47 14.52
C ARG A 89 0.45 3.08 14.85
N ILE A 90 1.16 2.44 13.92
CA ILE A 90 1.68 1.07 14.07
C ILE A 90 2.86 1.01 15.05
N GLU A 91 3.78 1.97 14.99
CA GLU A 91 5.02 1.95 15.78
C GLU A 91 4.85 1.78 17.29
N PRO A 92 3.98 2.54 17.99
CA PRO A 92 3.81 2.38 19.44
C PRO A 92 3.22 1.00 19.76
N ILE A 93 2.24 0.56 18.98
CA ILE A 93 1.50 -0.69 19.20
C ILE A 93 2.39 -1.90 18.93
N ARG A 94 3.29 -1.84 17.94
CA ARG A 94 4.17 -2.96 17.54
C ARG A 94 4.98 -3.52 18.71
N LYS A 95 5.38 -2.67 19.67
CA LYS A 95 6.18 -3.06 20.84
C LYS A 95 5.36 -3.83 21.87
N GLU A 96 4.05 -3.68 21.86
CA GLU A 96 3.11 -4.26 22.82
C GLU A 96 2.57 -5.62 22.34
N ILE A 97 2.82 -5.99 21.08
CA ILE A 97 2.38 -7.28 20.51
C ILE A 97 3.29 -8.41 21.00
N ALA A 98 2.69 -9.46 21.57
CA ALA A 98 3.38 -10.69 21.93
C ALA A 98 3.95 -11.40 20.68
N ASP A 99 5.07 -12.10 20.82
CA ASP A 99 5.71 -12.75 19.67
C ASP A 99 4.84 -13.84 19.04
N SER A 100 4.06 -14.57 19.85
CA SER A 100 3.07 -15.55 19.37
C SER A 100 2.00 -14.90 18.47
N ASP A 101 1.56 -13.69 18.81
CA ASP A 101 0.55 -12.96 18.03
C ASP A 101 1.17 -12.41 16.75
N LYS A 102 2.44 -11.96 16.79
CA LYS A 102 3.17 -11.55 15.58
C LYS A 102 3.27 -12.69 14.58
N GLU A 103 3.61 -13.90 15.03
CA GLU A 103 3.69 -15.08 14.16
C GLU A 103 2.33 -15.45 13.57
N ALA A 104 1.27 -15.43 14.39
CA ALA A 104 -0.09 -15.72 13.94
C ALA A 104 -0.56 -14.71 12.88
N LEU A 105 -0.36 -13.41 13.13
CA LEU A 105 -0.69 -12.33 12.19
C LEU A 105 0.15 -12.41 10.92
N ALA A 106 1.45 -12.65 11.04
CA ALA A 106 2.33 -12.81 9.89
C ALA A 106 1.86 -13.97 9.00
N LYS A 107 1.54 -15.13 9.58
CA LYS A 107 1.02 -16.29 8.83
C LYS A 107 -0.33 -15.98 8.18
N LYS A 108 -1.23 -15.29 8.88
CA LYS A 108 -2.58 -14.93 8.41
C LYS A 108 -2.55 -13.98 7.21
N TYR A 109 -1.66 -12.99 7.20
CA TYR A 109 -1.63 -11.94 6.17
C TYR A 109 -0.50 -12.06 5.15
N LYS A 110 0.41 -13.04 5.30
CA LYS A 110 1.59 -13.22 4.43
C LYS A 110 1.24 -13.11 2.96
N ASP A 111 0.26 -13.88 2.49
CA ASP A 111 -0.05 -13.97 1.05
C ASP A 111 -0.68 -12.68 0.53
N ARG A 112 -1.54 -12.04 1.34
CA ARG A 112 -2.19 -10.77 0.98
C ARG A 112 -1.17 -9.63 0.91
N LEU A 113 -0.28 -9.53 1.89
CA LEU A 113 0.81 -8.55 1.87
C LEU A 113 1.77 -8.81 0.71
N THR A 114 2.19 -10.06 0.52
CA THR A 114 3.08 -10.45 -0.59
C THR A 114 2.46 -10.10 -1.94
N LYS A 115 1.16 -10.37 -2.12
CA LYS A 115 0.43 -10.00 -3.33
C LYS A 115 0.38 -8.49 -3.50
N ALA A 116 0.01 -7.73 -2.47
CA ALA A 116 -0.08 -6.28 -2.55
C ALA A 116 1.27 -5.62 -2.90
N PHE A 117 2.36 -6.12 -2.33
CA PHE A 117 3.72 -5.67 -2.69
C PHE A 117 4.08 -6.01 -4.14
N ARG A 118 3.74 -7.22 -4.60
CA ARG A 118 4.00 -7.64 -5.99
C ARG A 118 3.21 -6.78 -6.97
N ASP A 119 1.90 -6.62 -6.75
CA ASP A 119 1.03 -5.83 -7.62
C ASP A 119 1.56 -4.38 -7.75
N LEU A 120 1.98 -3.77 -6.63
CA LEU A 120 2.58 -2.43 -6.63
C LEU A 120 3.90 -2.39 -7.39
N ALA A 121 4.77 -3.38 -7.20
CA ALA A 121 6.05 -3.48 -7.90
C ALA A 121 5.85 -3.62 -9.42
N ASP A 122 4.90 -4.47 -9.83
CA ASP A 122 4.56 -4.70 -11.23
C ASP A 122 4.02 -3.42 -11.88
N GLN A 123 3.13 -2.67 -11.21
CA GLN A 123 2.62 -1.39 -11.72
C GLN A 123 3.72 -0.32 -11.85
N ARG A 124 4.64 -0.26 -10.88
CA ARG A 124 5.79 0.65 -10.96
C ARG A 124 6.68 0.33 -12.15
N ASP A 125 6.97 -0.95 -12.36
CA ASP A 125 7.84 -1.38 -13.45
C ASP A 125 7.16 -1.21 -14.81
N GLU A 126 5.84 -1.44 -14.90
CA GLU A 126 5.04 -1.14 -16.07
C GLU A 126 5.10 0.36 -16.41
N LEU A 127 4.85 1.25 -15.45
CA LEU A 127 4.94 2.70 -15.63
C LEU A 127 6.34 3.10 -16.12
N ARG A 128 7.41 2.53 -15.54
CA ARG A 128 8.80 2.79 -15.98
C ARG A 128 9.01 2.41 -17.45
N GLN A 129 8.47 1.27 -17.89
CA GLN A 129 8.59 0.86 -19.30
C GLN A 129 7.77 1.76 -20.22
N THR A 130 6.55 2.15 -19.81
CA THR A 130 5.73 3.11 -20.57
C THR A 130 6.45 4.44 -20.73
N LEU A 131 7.07 4.98 -19.68
CA LEU A 131 7.86 6.21 -19.76
C LEU A 131 9.08 6.07 -20.68
N LYS A 132 9.80 4.93 -20.62
CA LYS A 132 10.90 4.66 -21.57
C LYS A 132 10.42 4.62 -23.02
N ASN A 133 9.21 4.12 -23.27
CA ASN A 133 8.62 4.14 -24.61
C ASN A 133 8.21 5.55 -25.02
N ALA A 134 7.65 6.36 -24.13
CA ALA A 134 7.33 7.76 -24.39
C ALA A 134 8.59 8.58 -24.77
N GLU A 135 9.72 8.32 -24.12
CA GLU A 135 11.01 8.99 -24.43
C GLU A 135 11.50 8.73 -25.86
N LYS A 136 11.04 7.66 -26.52
CA LYS A 136 11.39 7.35 -27.92
C LYS A 136 10.65 8.24 -28.92
N LEU A 137 9.61 8.96 -28.50
CA LEU A 137 8.85 9.87 -29.36
C LEU A 137 9.62 11.16 -29.72
N GLY A 138 10.72 11.47 -29.03
CA GLY A 138 11.61 12.57 -29.38
C GLY A 138 12.03 13.44 -28.19
N LEU A 139 12.78 14.51 -28.48
CA LEU A 139 13.34 15.40 -27.45
C LEU A 139 12.28 16.13 -26.63
N ALA A 140 11.16 16.54 -27.26
CA ALA A 140 10.04 17.17 -26.55
C ALA A 140 9.43 16.21 -25.53
N ALA A 141 9.14 14.96 -25.94
CA ALA A 141 8.59 13.94 -25.05
C ALA A 141 9.53 13.61 -23.88
N LYS A 142 10.84 13.54 -24.13
CA LYS A 142 11.84 13.37 -23.06
C LYS A 142 11.75 14.47 -21.99
N ARG A 143 11.54 15.73 -22.38
CA ARG A 143 11.41 16.84 -21.42
C ARG A 143 10.17 16.69 -20.55
N GLU A 144 9.03 16.31 -21.13
CA GLU A 144 7.80 16.06 -20.37
C GLU A 144 7.95 14.84 -19.44
N VAL A 145 8.58 13.76 -19.91
CA VAL A 145 8.86 12.58 -19.07
C VAL A 145 9.75 12.95 -17.88
N VAL A 146 10.76 13.81 -18.06
CA VAL A 146 11.58 14.29 -16.94
C VAL A 146 10.75 15.05 -15.91
N LYS A 147 9.84 15.94 -16.34
CA LYS A 147 8.94 16.65 -15.40
C LYS A 147 8.07 15.68 -14.61
N LEU A 148 7.48 14.70 -15.29
CA LEU A 148 6.67 13.67 -14.63
C LEU A 148 7.50 12.84 -13.64
N ARG A 149 8.72 12.44 -14.01
CA ARG A 149 9.63 11.71 -13.10
C ARG A 149 9.95 12.51 -11.84
N THR A 150 10.22 13.81 -11.97
CA THR A 150 10.42 14.68 -10.80
C THR A 150 9.19 14.66 -9.89
N LYS A 151 7.99 14.74 -10.46
CA LYS A 151 6.73 14.70 -9.70
C LYS A 151 6.43 13.34 -9.08
N LEU A 152 6.79 12.26 -9.76
CA LEU A 152 6.74 10.91 -9.19
C LEU A 152 7.69 10.78 -8.01
N THR A 153 8.93 11.27 -8.11
CA THR A 153 9.87 11.27 -6.98
C THR A 153 9.36 12.10 -5.80
N GLU A 154 8.76 13.27 -6.05
CA GLU A 154 8.11 14.07 -5.00
C GLU A 154 6.94 13.30 -4.34
N ALA A 155 6.14 12.56 -5.13
CA ALA A 155 5.02 11.77 -4.64
C ALA A 155 5.45 10.48 -3.91
N GLU A 156 6.60 9.92 -4.28
CA GLU A 156 7.19 8.72 -3.67
C GLU A 156 7.98 9.03 -2.40
N SER A 157 8.47 10.26 -2.24
CA SER A 157 9.28 10.70 -1.08
C SER A 157 8.69 10.33 0.30
N PRO A 158 7.36 10.49 0.55
CA PRO A 158 6.78 10.04 1.81
C PRO A 158 6.95 8.54 2.07
N PHE A 159 6.90 7.71 1.03
CA PHE A 159 7.13 6.27 1.13
C PHE A 159 8.61 5.95 1.33
N GLU A 160 9.53 6.66 0.67
CA GLU A 160 10.97 6.47 0.91
C GLU A 160 11.35 6.76 2.37
N ALA A 161 10.77 7.81 2.95
CA ALA A 161 10.98 8.12 4.36
C ALA A 161 10.53 6.98 5.29
N LEU A 162 9.50 6.20 4.89
CA LEU A 162 9.09 5.00 5.64
C LEU A 162 10.16 3.92 5.63
N ALA A 163 10.89 3.78 4.51
CA ALA A 163 11.87 2.72 4.29
C ALA A 163 13.23 2.99 4.93
N ARG A 164 13.58 4.26 5.20
CA ARG A 164 14.87 4.67 5.79
C ARG A 164 14.90 4.67 7.32
N GLN A 165 13.75 4.50 7.97
CA GLN A 165 13.56 4.56 9.42
C GLN A 165 13.10 3.21 9.94
#